data_AF-A0A7V9ZDY0-F1
#
_entry.id   AF-A0A7V9ZDY0-F1
#
_cell.length_a   1.000
_cell.length_b   1.000
_cell.length_c   1.000
_cell.angle_alpha   90.00
_cell.angle_beta   90.00
_cell.angle_gamma   90.00
#
_symmetry.space_group_name_H-M   'P 1'
#
loop_
_entity.id
_entity.type
_entity.pdbx_description
1 polymer ?
#
loop_
_entity_poly.entity_id
_entity_poly.type
_entity_poly.pdbx_seq_one_letter_code
_entity_poly.pdbx_strand_id
1 'polypeptide(L)'
;MIKPVLYVGLDGPILVPSAEQHDAFLMRKITDYAKPFMHWAKEHFDVRWLAETGARDALYTARRLSLPEDAVSVASFESSKAEALNPKEDFYWIDGPLIPSEVAWLRHHQHEGRFIHVDPRVGVTSAHRDLLQQKMTRR
;
A
#
# COMPACT_ATOMS: atom_id res chain seq x y z
N MET A 1 -23.24 -9.14 -7.25
CA MET A 1 -22.27 -8.36 -8.04
C MET A 1 -20.88 -8.77 -7.61
N ILE A 2 -19.96 -8.98 -8.56
CA ILE A 2 -18.55 -9.22 -8.24
C ILE A 2 -17.96 -7.87 -7.86
N LYS A 3 -17.27 -7.79 -6.71
CA LYS A 3 -16.59 -6.56 -6.28
C LYS A 3 -15.35 -6.32 -7.15
N PRO A 4 -15.01 -5.08 -7.50
CA PRO A 4 -13.74 -4.77 -8.13
C PRO A 4 -12.57 -5.11 -7.18
N VAL A 5 -11.41 -5.42 -7.75
CA VAL A 5 -10.21 -5.74 -6.98
C VAL A 5 -9.52 -4.44 -6.56
N LEU A 6 -9.08 -4.36 -5.30
CA LEU A 6 -8.28 -3.25 -4.81
C LEU A 6 -6.90 -3.74 -4.40
N TYR A 7 -5.90 -3.44 -5.24
CA TYR A 7 -4.49 -3.67 -4.91
C TYR A 7 -3.98 -2.52 -4.03
N VAL A 8 -3.43 -2.84 -2.87
CA VAL A 8 -2.95 -1.84 -1.90
C VAL A 8 -1.48 -2.11 -1.58
N GLY A 9 -0.62 -1.14 -1.87
CA GLY A 9 0.76 -1.12 -1.39
C GLY A 9 0.79 -0.93 0.13
N LEU A 10 1.71 -1.64 0.81
CA LEU A 10 1.89 -1.43 2.25
C LEU A 10 2.48 -0.06 2.56
N ASP A 11 3.56 0.32 1.86
CA ASP A 11 4.25 1.60 2.08
C ASP A 11 3.51 2.78 1.46
N GLY A 12 3.16 3.75 2.29
CA GLY A 12 2.32 4.89 1.98
C GLY A 12 0.90 4.71 2.53
N PRO A 13 0.07 3.84 1.94
CA PRO A 13 -1.33 3.66 2.35
C PRO A 13 -1.51 3.11 3.76
N ILE A 14 -0.69 2.14 4.18
CA ILE A 14 -0.83 1.44 5.48
C ILE A 14 0.33 1.78 6.41
N LEU A 15 1.55 1.86 5.88
CA LEU A 15 2.79 2.06 6.61
C LEU A 15 3.42 3.39 6.20
N VAL A 16 3.83 4.20 7.17
CA VAL A 16 4.56 5.46 6.94
C VAL A 16 5.87 5.47 7.71
N PRO A 17 6.91 6.17 7.21
CA PRO A 17 8.12 6.37 7.99
C PRO A 17 7.83 7.19 9.25
N SER A 18 8.44 6.83 10.38
CA SER A 18 8.31 7.56 11.64
C SER A 18 9.66 7.55 12.38
N ALA A 19 10.00 8.69 12.99
CA ALA A 19 11.22 8.81 13.80
C ALA A 19 10.96 8.53 15.29
N GLU A 20 9.75 8.83 15.78
CA GLU A 20 9.41 8.80 17.21
C GLU A 20 8.67 7.54 17.63
N GLN A 21 7.93 6.93 16.70
CA GLN A 21 7.09 5.75 16.94
C GLN A 21 7.12 4.85 15.72
N HIS A 22 8.06 3.91 15.67
CA HIS A 22 8.05 2.83 14.68
C HIS A 22 7.81 1.50 15.37
N ASP A 23 7.11 0.60 14.69
CA ASP A 23 7.03 -0.78 15.12
C ASP A 23 8.40 -1.44 14.88
N ALA A 24 8.97 -2.06 15.91
CA ALA A 24 10.33 -2.61 15.87
C ALA A 24 10.51 -3.68 14.78
N PHE A 25 9.44 -4.35 14.39
CA PHE A 25 9.47 -5.34 13.32
C PHE A 25 9.42 -4.67 11.94
N LEU A 26 8.48 -3.74 11.74
CA LEU A 26 8.25 -3.10 10.44
C LEU A 26 9.26 -1.99 10.13
N MET A 27 9.95 -1.45 11.16
CA MET A 27 10.78 -0.25 11.08
C MET A 27 10.03 0.99 10.55
N ARG A 28 8.69 0.94 10.62
CA ARG A 28 7.72 1.89 10.09
C ARG A 28 6.55 2.02 11.08
N LYS A 29 5.78 3.10 10.98
CA LYS A 29 4.53 3.28 11.75
C LYS A 29 3.35 2.79 10.92
N ILE A 30 2.43 2.06 11.56
CA ILE A 30 1.11 1.79 10.98
C ILE A 30 0.28 3.08 11.10
N THR A 31 -0.31 3.54 10.00
CA THR A 31 -1.08 4.80 9.99
C THR A 31 -2.32 4.70 10.87
N ASP A 32 -2.69 5.82 11.51
CA ASP A 32 -3.84 5.86 12.43
C ASP A 32 -5.18 5.59 11.69
N TYR A 33 -5.20 5.82 10.37
CA TYR A 33 -6.35 5.57 9.50
C TYR A 33 -6.34 4.19 8.83
N ALA A 34 -5.29 3.37 8.97
CA ALA A 34 -5.20 2.07 8.30
C ALA A 34 -6.40 1.16 8.64
N LYS A 35 -6.76 1.06 9.92
CA LYS A 35 -7.89 0.21 10.35
C LYS A 35 -9.24 0.63 9.77
N PRO A 36 -9.71 1.90 9.94
CA PRO A 36 -10.99 2.32 9.36
C PRO A 36 -10.98 2.27 7.83
N PHE A 37 -9.85 2.58 7.18
CA PHE A 37 -9.71 2.42 5.73
C PHE A 37 -9.91 0.95 5.31
N MET A 38 -9.30 0.00 6.00
CA MET A 38 -9.43 -1.42 5.67
C MET A 38 -10.85 -1.95 5.89
N HIS A 39 -11.55 -1.48 6.91
CA HIS A 39 -12.97 -1.81 7.11
C HIS A 39 -13.82 -1.35 5.93
N TRP A 40 -13.70 -0.07 5.56
CA TRP A 40 -14.40 0.47 4.39
C TRP A 40 -14.00 -0.28 3.10
N ALA A 41 -12.71 -0.50 2.87
CA ALA A 41 -12.24 -1.15 1.66
C ALA A 41 -12.82 -2.56 1.48
N LYS A 42 -12.90 -3.39 2.55
CA LYS A 42 -13.52 -4.72 2.46
C LYS A 42 -15.01 -4.69 2.13
N GLU A 43 -15.74 -3.65 2.54
CA GLU A 43 -17.16 -3.51 2.22
C GLU A 43 -17.38 -3.30 0.72
N HIS A 44 -16.44 -2.64 0.05
CA HIS A 44 -16.58 -2.22 -1.35
C HIS A 44 -15.76 -3.04 -2.36
N PHE A 45 -14.64 -3.65 -1.94
CA PHE A 45 -13.64 -4.26 -2.82
C PHE A 45 -13.26 -5.69 -2.41
N ASP A 46 -12.69 -6.45 -3.35
CA ASP A 46 -11.84 -7.61 -3.06
C ASP A 46 -10.40 -7.11 -2.81
N VAL A 47 -10.01 -6.99 -1.54
CA VAL A 47 -8.76 -6.30 -1.16
C VAL A 47 -7.56 -7.25 -1.20
N ARG A 48 -6.53 -6.86 -1.96
CA ARG A 48 -5.28 -7.59 -2.10
C ARG A 48 -4.10 -6.69 -1.70
N TRP A 49 -3.33 -7.10 -0.70
CA TRP A 49 -2.12 -6.38 -0.31
C TRP A 49 -0.94 -6.80 -1.15
N LEU A 50 -0.26 -5.82 -1.72
CA LEU A 50 0.97 -6.01 -2.47
C LEU A 50 2.11 -6.18 -1.48
N ALA A 51 2.74 -7.36 -1.50
CA ALA A 51 3.89 -7.66 -0.67
C ALA A 51 5.01 -8.26 -1.52
N GLU A 52 6.23 -7.76 -1.33
CA GLU A 52 7.41 -8.43 -1.85
C GLU A 52 7.50 -9.84 -1.24
N THR A 53 8.06 -10.78 -1.99
CA THR A 53 8.07 -12.22 -1.67
C THR A 53 8.29 -12.50 -0.19
N GLY A 54 7.29 -13.15 0.43
CA GLY A 54 7.36 -13.57 1.83
C GLY A 54 6.17 -13.17 2.70
N ALA A 55 5.24 -12.33 2.21
CA ALA A 55 3.97 -11.94 2.87
C ALA A 55 4.09 -11.45 4.34
N ARG A 56 5.30 -11.36 4.87
CA ARG A 56 5.58 -11.34 6.31
C ARG A 56 5.13 -10.02 6.91
N ASP A 57 5.50 -8.93 6.26
CA ASP A 57 5.11 -7.57 6.64
C ASP A 57 3.59 -7.39 6.54
N ALA A 58 2.97 -7.94 5.47
CA ALA A 58 1.53 -7.92 5.29
C ALA A 58 0.79 -8.66 6.43
N LEU A 59 1.16 -9.92 6.69
CA LEU A 59 0.53 -10.73 7.72
C LEU A 59 0.78 -10.17 9.13
N TYR A 60 1.98 -9.68 9.40
CA TYR A 60 2.29 -9.01 10.67
C TYR A 60 1.43 -7.74 10.84
N THR A 61 1.37 -6.90 9.82
CA THR A 61 0.59 -5.65 9.85
C THR A 61 -0.91 -5.92 10.05
N ALA A 62 -1.47 -6.93 9.38
CA ALA A 62 -2.85 -7.34 9.56
C ALA A 62 -3.16 -7.76 11.00
N ARG A 63 -2.25 -8.52 11.63
CA ARG A 63 -2.35 -8.90 13.06
C ARG A 63 -2.30 -7.69 13.99
N ARG A 64 -1.37 -6.75 13.74
CA ARG A 64 -1.26 -5.52 14.54
C ARG A 64 -2.50 -4.63 14.46
N LEU A 65 -3.18 -4.63 13.31
CA LEU A 65 -4.47 -3.95 13.12
C LEU A 65 -5.67 -4.72 13.70
N SER A 66 -5.46 -5.98 14.13
CA SER A 66 -6.52 -6.90 14.55
C SER A 66 -7.59 -7.05 13.47
N LEU A 67 -7.15 -7.21 12.22
CA LEU A 67 -8.04 -7.53 11.11
C LEU A 67 -8.46 -9.01 11.18
N PRO A 68 -9.65 -9.38 10.71
CA PRO A 68 -10.03 -10.78 10.51
C PRO A 68 -9.02 -11.56 9.65
N GLU A 69 -8.94 -12.88 9.80
CA GLU A 69 -7.97 -13.70 9.03
C GLU A 69 -8.23 -13.66 7.51
N ASP A 70 -9.50 -13.48 7.11
CA ASP A 70 -9.92 -13.33 5.72
C ASP A 70 -9.86 -11.87 5.24
N ALA A 71 -9.31 -10.97 6.05
CA ALA A 71 -9.37 -9.53 5.78
C ALA A 71 -8.64 -9.11 4.53
N VAL A 72 -7.57 -9.83 4.21
CA VAL A 72 -6.58 -9.45 3.24
C VAL A 72 -6.04 -10.71 2.58
N SER A 73 -6.13 -10.75 1.25
CA SER A 73 -5.32 -11.68 0.45
C SER A 73 -3.99 -11.03 0.11
N VAL A 74 -2.89 -11.79 0.08
CA VAL A 74 -1.59 -11.26 -0.32
C VAL A 74 -1.36 -11.51 -1.80
N ALA A 75 -1.11 -10.44 -2.55
CA ALA A 75 -0.67 -10.48 -3.94
C ALA A 75 0.85 -10.26 -3.95
N SER A 76 1.59 -11.35 -4.15
CA SER A 76 3.05 -11.33 -4.04
C SER A 76 3.71 -10.91 -5.35
N PHE A 77 4.83 -10.19 -5.27
CA PHE A 77 5.68 -9.85 -6.41
C PHE A 77 7.15 -10.05 -6.05
N GLU A 78 8.02 -10.10 -7.06
CA GLU A 78 9.47 -10.23 -6.86
C GLU A 78 10.19 -8.93 -7.21
N SER A 79 9.98 -8.40 -8.41
CA SER A 79 10.75 -7.24 -8.89
C SER A 79 9.87 -5.99 -9.12
N SER A 80 8.62 -6.20 -9.50
CA SER A 80 7.68 -5.14 -9.83
C SER A 80 6.30 -5.51 -9.33
N LYS A 81 5.60 -4.58 -8.65
CA LYS A 81 4.26 -4.86 -8.13
C LYS A 81 3.28 -5.19 -9.25
N ALA A 82 3.51 -4.67 -10.46
CA ALA A 82 2.73 -4.97 -11.64
C ALA A 82 2.71 -6.48 -11.99
N GLU A 83 3.67 -7.28 -11.54
CA GLU A 83 3.66 -8.75 -11.68
C GLU A 83 2.47 -9.40 -10.96
N ALA A 84 2.02 -8.79 -9.87
CA ALA A 84 0.93 -9.29 -9.06
C ALA A 84 -0.45 -8.81 -9.54
N LEU A 85 -0.50 -7.91 -10.51
CA LEU A 85 -1.73 -7.32 -11.04
C LEU A 85 -2.23 -8.11 -12.26
N ASN A 86 -3.55 -8.34 -12.32
CA ASN A 86 -4.20 -8.91 -13.50
C ASN A 86 -4.84 -7.79 -14.34
N PRO A 87 -4.32 -7.50 -15.55
CA PRO A 87 -4.83 -6.39 -16.37
C PRO A 87 -6.23 -6.63 -16.95
N LYS A 88 -6.78 -7.84 -16.80
CA LYS A 88 -8.14 -8.20 -17.25
C LYS A 88 -9.19 -8.03 -16.16
N GLU A 89 -8.80 -7.80 -14.91
CA GLU A 89 -9.74 -7.54 -13.81
C GLU A 89 -10.23 -6.09 -13.84
N ASP A 90 -11.43 -5.84 -13.31
CA ASP A 90 -11.83 -4.49 -12.94
C ASP A 90 -11.18 -4.15 -11.60
N PHE A 91 -10.09 -3.38 -11.66
CA PHE A 91 -9.26 -3.12 -10.48
C PHE A 91 -8.99 -1.63 -10.26
N TYR A 92 -8.57 -1.34 -9.03
CA TYR A 92 -7.89 -0.11 -8.64
C TYR A 92 -6.58 -0.46 -7.93
N TRP A 93 -5.61 0.45 -8.01
CA TRP A 93 -4.31 0.30 -7.37
C TRP A 93 -3.98 1.55 -6.56
N ILE A 94 -3.88 1.39 -5.24
CA ILE A 94 -3.46 2.45 -4.32
C ILE A 94 -2.03 2.16 -3.86
N ASP A 95 -1.10 3.08 -4.08
CA ASP A 95 0.31 2.90 -3.71
C ASP A 95 1.06 4.22 -3.54
N GLY A 96 2.28 4.13 -3.03
CA GLY A 96 3.28 5.18 -3.09
C GLY A 96 3.76 5.48 -4.52
N PRO A 97 4.92 6.15 -4.68
CA PRO A 97 5.49 6.42 -5.99
C PRO A 97 5.78 5.13 -6.77
N LEU A 98 5.35 5.07 -8.03
CA LEU A 98 5.61 3.94 -8.92
C LEU A 98 7.03 3.99 -9.51
N ILE A 99 7.61 2.82 -9.77
CA ILE A 99 8.87 2.73 -10.54
C ILE A 99 8.59 2.83 -12.05
N PRO A 100 9.60 3.14 -12.89
CA PRO A 100 9.39 3.35 -14.33
C PRO A 100 8.71 2.18 -15.06
N SER A 101 9.02 0.93 -14.69
CA SER A 101 8.41 -0.26 -15.30
C SER A 101 6.92 -0.39 -14.97
N GLU A 102 6.49 0.00 -13.77
CA GLU A 102 5.09 0.02 -13.35
C GLU A 102 4.29 1.10 -14.10
N VAL A 103 4.89 2.28 -14.28
CA VAL A 103 4.30 3.35 -15.12
C VAL A 103 4.15 2.89 -16.57
N ALA A 104 5.17 2.23 -17.12
CA ALA A 104 5.13 1.69 -18.48
C ALA A 104 4.06 0.59 -18.61
N TRP A 105 3.91 -0.26 -17.60
CA TRP A 105 2.88 -1.30 -17.55
C TRP A 105 1.47 -0.71 -17.58
N LEU A 106 1.18 0.30 -16.75
CA LEU A 106 -0.13 0.96 -16.74
C LEU A 106 -0.48 1.55 -18.11
N ARG A 107 0.47 2.23 -18.75
CA ARG A 107 0.29 2.79 -20.11
C ARG A 107 0.07 1.71 -21.16
N HIS A 108 0.85 0.64 -21.11
CA HIS A 108 0.74 -0.47 -22.05
C HIS A 108 -0.65 -1.12 -22.00
N HIS A 109 -1.25 -1.19 -20.81
CA HIS A 109 -2.57 -1.76 -20.58
C HIS A 109 -3.72 -0.74 -20.54
N GLN A 110 -3.45 0.55 -20.78
CA GLN A 110 -4.45 1.64 -20.74
C GLN A 110 -5.17 1.79 -19.38
N HIS A 111 -4.43 1.55 -18.30
CA HIS A 111 -4.95 1.54 -16.92
C HIS A 111 -4.47 2.72 -16.07
N GLU A 112 -3.94 3.78 -16.68
CA GLU A 112 -3.42 4.93 -15.92
C GLU A 112 -4.46 5.54 -14.97
N GLY A 113 -5.74 5.54 -15.36
CA GLY A 113 -6.85 6.01 -14.53
C GLY A 113 -7.24 5.09 -13.37
N ARG A 114 -6.63 3.90 -13.26
CA ARG A 114 -6.85 2.93 -12.17
C ARG A 114 -5.89 3.14 -11.00
N PHE A 115 -4.80 3.88 -11.21
CA PHE A 115 -3.80 4.15 -10.19
C PHE A 115 -4.14 5.39 -9.36
N ILE A 116 -4.04 5.26 -8.05
CA ILE A 116 -4.28 6.30 -7.06
C ILE A 116 -3.01 6.44 -6.23
N HIS A 117 -2.34 7.58 -6.41
CA HIS A 117 -1.11 7.87 -5.69
C HIS A 117 -1.38 8.32 -4.25
N VAL A 118 -0.67 7.71 -3.31
CA VAL A 118 -0.57 8.15 -1.92
C VAL A 118 0.80 8.78 -1.70
N ASP A 119 0.83 10.08 -1.44
CA ASP A 119 2.03 10.73 -0.93
C ASP A 119 2.03 10.62 0.60
N PRO A 120 2.94 9.85 1.23
CA PRO A 120 3.01 9.73 2.68
C PRO A 120 3.34 11.06 3.40
N ARG A 121 3.69 12.13 2.66
CA ARG A 121 3.93 13.49 3.17
C ARG A 121 2.66 14.37 3.16
N VAL A 122 1.58 13.90 2.54
CA VAL A 122 0.30 14.60 2.44
C VAL A 122 -0.72 13.93 3.38
N GLY A 123 -1.48 14.73 4.13
CA GLY A 123 -2.38 14.21 5.17
C GLY A 123 -1.69 13.89 6.51
N VAL A 124 -0.39 14.16 6.63
CA VAL A 124 0.38 14.12 7.87
C VAL A 124 0.59 15.52 8.44
N THR A 125 0.76 15.62 9.76
CA THR A 125 1.05 16.88 10.45
C THR A 125 2.36 17.50 9.94
N SER A 126 2.51 18.82 10.05
CA SER A 126 3.71 19.54 9.58
C SER A 126 5.01 18.96 10.18
N ALA A 127 5.00 18.56 11.46
CA ALA A 127 6.13 17.92 12.12
C ALA A 127 6.59 16.61 11.44
N HIS A 128 5.64 15.78 10.99
CA HIS A 128 5.97 14.55 10.25
C HIS A 128 6.51 14.84 8.85
N ARG A 129 6.01 15.89 8.18
CA ARG A 129 6.50 16.31 6.86
C ARG A 129 7.98 16.71 6.91
N ASP A 130 8.38 17.46 7.93
CA ASP A 130 9.76 17.93 8.09
C ASP A 130 10.75 16.77 8.33
N LEU A 131 10.34 15.75 9.10
CA LEU A 131 11.14 14.53 9.33
C LEU A 131 11.35 13.71 8.05
N LEU A 132 10.32 13.61 7.20
CA LEU A 132 10.41 12.92 5.90
C LEU A 132 11.37 13.66 4.96
N GLN A 133 11.33 15.00 4.94
CA GLN A 133 12.20 15.84 4.12
C GLN A 133 13.69 15.62 4.46
N GLN A 134 14.02 15.56 5.76
CA GLN A 134 15.39 15.37 6.25
C GLN A 134 15.97 13.99 5.89
N LYS A 135 15.14 12.93 5.91
CA LYS A 135 15.60 11.57 5.55
C LYS A 135 15.84 11.42 4.05
N MET A 136 15.07 12.10 3.20
CA MET A 136 15.25 12.04 1.75
C MET A 136 16.46 12.84 1.24
N THR A 137 16.91 13.86 1.99
CA THR A 137 18.10 14.65 1.66
C THR A 137 19.41 14.05 2.15
N ARG A 138 19.37 12.99 2.96
CA ARG A 138 20.56 12.26 3.44
C ARG A 138 20.94 11.07 2.56
N ARG A 139 20.69 11.14 1.25
CA ARG A 139 21.22 10.19 0.26
C ARG A 139 22.56 10.65 -0.26
#